data_AF-A0A8U0IFS7-F1
#
_entry.id   AF-A0A8U0IFS7-F1
#
_cell.length_a   1.000
_cell.length_b   1.000
_cell.length_c   1.000
_cell.angle_alpha   90.00
_cell.angle_beta   90.00
_cell.angle_gamma   90.00
#
_symmetry.space_group_name_H-M   'P 1'
#
loop_
_entity.id
_entity.type
_entity.pdbx_description
1 polymer ?
#
loop_
_entity_poly.entity_id
_entity_poly.type
_entity_poly.pdbx_seq_one_letter_code
_entity_poly.pdbx_strand_id
1 'polypeptide(L)'
;MSDSLDTIRREIDDIAAEDGDFYVACADTDERPAPLTGRRFPTEEAANEAADLARSYRATLRESDPDLPEHRLSVYECTDDPPTMVSTRERAAGTRENGLPRTSRSVTLSGDCESEWLRMDNAPLVHVRRDGEPLPDDAVERQLDSKL
;
A
#
# COMPACT_ATOMS: atom_id res chain seq x y z
N MET A 1 -30.01 -19.06 -7.27
CA MET A 1 -29.00 -18.19 -6.63
C MET A 1 -27.89 -17.79 -7.60
N SER A 2 -27.55 -18.59 -8.61
CA SER A 2 -26.55 -18.24 -9.64
C SER A 2 -26.92 -17.01 -10.50
N ASP A 3 -28.18 -16.85 -10.91
CA ASP A 3 -28.63 -15.67 -11.66
C ASP A 3 -28.28 -14.33 -10.98
N SER A 4 -28.29 -14.27 -9.64
CA SER A 4 -27.96 -13.04 -8.91
C SER A 4 -26.46 -12.75 -8.92
N LEU A 5 -25.61 -13.79 -8.87
CA LEU A 5 -24.16 -13.64 -8.92
C LEU A 5 -23.67 -13.25 -10.31
N ASP A 6 -24.27 -13.85 -11.35
CA ASP A 6 -23.96 -13.51 -12.75
C ASP A 6 -24.46 -12.09 -13.10
N THR A 7 -25.61 -11.67 -12.57
CA THR A 7 -26.09 -10.29 -12.73
C THR A 7 -25.12 -9.29 -12.10
N ILE A 8 -24.69 -9.54 -10.85
CA ILE A 8 -23.71 -8.65 -10.18
C ILE A 8 -22.38 -8.60 -10.94
N ARG A 9 -21.89 -9.74 -11.45
CA ARG A 9 -20.67 -9.74 -12.28
C ARG A 9 -20.82 -8.85 -13.50
N ARG A 10 -21.97 -8.93 -14.17
CA ARG A 10 -22.25 -8.14 -15.36
C ARG A 10 -22.35 -6.65 -15.07
N GLU A 11 -22.99 -6.26 -13.97
CA GLU A 11 -23.03 -4.86 -13.54
C GLU A 11 -21.62 -4.32 -13.27
N ILE A 12 -20.78 -5.11 -12.61
CA ILE A 12 -19.36 -4.75 -12.39
C ILE A 12 -18.58 -4.70 -13.72
N ASP A 13 -18.88 -5.56 -14.70
CA ASP A 13 -18.34 -5.48 -16.06
C ASP A 13 -18.75 -4.19 -16.77
N ASP A 14 -20.02 -3.80 -16.67
CA ASP A 14 -20.57 -2.64 -17.39
C ASP A 14 -20.00 -1.29 -16.87
N ILE A 15 -19.60 -1.22 -15.59
CA ILE A 15 -18.95 -0.03 -15.01
C ILE A 15 -17.41 -0.07 -15.08
N ALA A 16 -16.83 -1.20 -15.44
CA ALA A 16 -15.38 -1.33 -15.56
C ALA A 16 -14.86 -0.66 -16.84
N ALA A 17 -13.64 -0.14 -16.78
CA ALA A 17 -12.93 0.43 -17.91
C ALA A 17 -11.51 -0.14 -17.97
N GLU A 18 -11.02 -0.48 -19.16
CA GLU A 18 -9.67 -1.05 -19.35
C GLU A 18 -8.58 -0.06 -18.89
N ASP A 19 -8.78 1.23 -19.18
CA ASP A 19 -7.90 2.34 -18.82
C ASP A 19 -8.41 3.13 -17.61
N GLY A 20 -9.13 2.49 -16.68
CA GLY A 20 -9.64 3.16 -15.49
C GLY A 20 -8.52 3.56 -14.50
N ASP A 21 -8.62 4.76 -13.95
CA ASP A 21 -7.68 5.30 -12.96
C ASP A 21 -7.92 4.76 -11.54
N PHE A 22 -8.96 3.96 -11.31
CA PHE A 22 -9.29 3.45 -9.98
C PHE A 22 -9.37 1.92 -9.96
N TYR A 23 -9.04 1.33 -8.82
CA TYR A 23 -9.22 -0.10 -8.57
C TYR A 23 -9.72 -0.35 -7.16
N VAL A 24 -10.26 -1.55 -6.93
CA VAL A 24 -10.74 -1.98 -5.62
C VAL A 24 -9.90 -3.17 -5.16
N ALA A 25 -9.36 -3.07 -3.94
CA ALA A 25 -8.54 -4.12 -3.35
C ALA A 25 -8.86 -4.31 -1.85
N CYS A 26 -8.37 -5.40 -1.28
CA CYS A 26 -8.44 -5.64 0.15
C CYS A 26 -7.45 -4.74 0.88
N ALA A 27 -7.94 -3.91 1.81
CA ALA A 27 -7.12 -2.96 2.55
C ALA A 27 -5.99 -3.61 3.38
N ASP A 28 -6.16 -4.87 3.77
CA ASP A 28 -5.20 -5.58 4.62
C ASP A 28 -4.11 -6.31 3.81
N THR A 29 -4.36 -6.62 2.53
CA THR A 29 -3.49 -7.51 1.72
C THR A 29 -3.17 -6.99 0.31
N ASP A 30 -3.81 -5.90 -0.11
CA ASP A 30 -3.81 -5.37 -1.48
C ASP A 30 -4.27 -6.36 -2.56
N GLU A 31 -4.83 -7.51 -2.16
CA GLU A 31 -5.35 -8.49 -3.09
C GLU A 31 -6.66 -8.00 -3.73
N ARG A 32 -6.86 -8.33 -5.02
CA ARG A 32 -8.10 -8.03 -5.78
C ARG A 32 -8.96 -9.29 -5.91
N PRO A 33 -9.82 -9.60 -4.91
CA PRO A 33 -10.61 -10.82 -4.91
C PRO A 33 -11.69 -10.80 -5.98
N ALA A 34 -12.14 -11.98 -6.42
CA ALA A 34 -13.31 -12.08 -7.27
C ALA A 34 -14.54 -11.41 -6.60
N PRO A 35 -15.33 -10.63 -7.34
CA PRO A 35 -15.35 -10.48 -8.81
C PRO A 35 -14.47 -9.35 -9.39
N LEU A 36 -13.64 -8.70 -8.59
CA LEU A 36 -12.87 -7.49 -8.94
C LEU A 36 -11.53 -7.77 -9.66
N THR A 37 -11.16 -9.04 -9.79
CA THR A 37 -9.88 -9.47 -10.34
C THR A 37 -9.63 -8.88 -11.72
N GLY A 38 -8.53 -8.14 -11.87
CA GLY A 38 -8.10 -7.55 -13.15
C GLY A 38 -8.92 -6.35 -13.62
N ARG A 39 -9.89 -5.87 -12.83
CA ARG A 39 -10.75 -4.74 -13.21
C ARG A 39 -10.20 -3.42 -12.74
N ARG A 40 -10.50 -2.37 -13.51
CA ARG A 40 -10.29 -0.96 -13.19
C ARG A 40 -11.56 -0.19 -13.46
N PHE A 41 -11.68 0.99 -12.88
CA PHE A 41 -12.87 1.84 -12.93
C PHE A 41 -12.46 3.26 -13.30
N PRO A 42 -13.27 3.97 -14.10
CA PRO A 42 -12.90 5.29 -14.61
C PRO A 42 -12.98 6.39 -13.54
N THR A 43 -13.77 6.19 -12.48
CA THR A 43 -13.97 7.18 -11.42
C THR A 43 -14.00 6.53 -10.04
N GLU A 44 -13.71 7.32 -9.01
CA GLU A 44 -13.83 6.91 -7.62
C GLU A 44 -15.26 6.44 -7.29
N GLU A 45 -16.28 7.12 -7.81
CA GLU A 45 -17.69 6.75 -7.63
C GLU A 45 -17.99 5.36 -8.23
N ALA A 46 -17.54 5.09 -9.45
CA ALA A 46 -17.71 3.77 -10.09
C ALA A 46 -16.95 2.67 -9.33
N ALA A 47 -15.77 2.97 -8.79
CA ALA A 47 -15.03 2.03 -7.95
C ALA A 47 -15.74 1.74 -6.62
N ASN A 48 -16.33 2.75 -5.97
CA ASN A 48 -17.12 2.56 -4.77
C ASN A 48 -18.37 1.71 -5.04
N GLU A 49 -19.07 1.98 -6.14
CA GLU A 49 -20.21 1.17 -6.59
C GLU A 49 -19.80 -0.30 -6.82
N ALA A 50 -18.67 -0.51 -7.50
CA ALA A 50 -18.12 -1.85 -7.70
C ALA A 50 -17.76 -2.55 -6.38
N ALA A 51 -17.26 -1.81 -5.39
CA ALA A 51 -16.96 -2.35 -4.07
C ALA A 51 -18.24 -2.80 -3.33
N ASP A 52 -19.33 -2.05 -3.43
CA ASP A 52 -20.63 -2.41 -2.84
C ASP A 52 -21.26 -3.62 -3.54
N LEU A 53 -21.20 -3.67 -4.86
CA LEU A 53 -21.60 -4.84 -5.65
C LEU A 53 -20.77 -6.07 -5.26
N ALA A 54 -19.45 -5.93 -5.12
CA ALA A 54 -18.57 -7.01 -4.70
C ALA A 54 -18.85 -7.49 -3.26
N ARG A 55 -19.18 -6.59 -2.33
CA ARG A 55 -19.62 -6.96 -0.97
C ARG A 55 -20.90 -7.81 -1.03
N SER A 56 -21.88 -7.39 -1.83
CA SER A 56 -23.14 -8.12 -2.03
C SER A 56 -22.89 -9.50 -2.65
N TYR A 57 -22.06 -9.57 -3.68
CA TYR A 57 -21.65 -10.82 -4.32
C TYR A 57 -21.05 -11.81 -3.33
N ARG A 58 -20.12 -11.36 -2.50
CA ARG A 58 -19.45 -12.20 -1.49
C ARG A 58 -20.38 -12.60 -0.35
N ALA A 59 -21.31 -11.74 0.03
CA ALA A 59 -22.33 -12.07 1.03
C ALA A 59 -23.23 -13.22 0.55
N THR A 60 -23.70 -13.17 -0.71
CA THR A 60 -24.46 -14.27 -1.32
C THR A 60 -23.63 -15.54 -1.45
N LEU A 61 -22.35 -15.43 -1.82
CA LEU A 61 -21.45 -16.59 -1.89
C LEU A 61 -21.26 -17.28 -0.55
N ARG A 62 -21.21 -16.50 0.55
CA ARG A 62 -21.05 -17.03 1.90
C ARG A 62 -22.24 -17.89 2.37
N GLU A 63 -23.42 -17.74 1.74
CA GLU A 63 -24.55 -18.64 1.99
C GLU A 63 -24.24 -20.08 1.54
N SER A 64 -23.37 -20.25 0.53
CA SER A 64 -22.95 -21.55 0.00
C SER A 64 -21.58 -22.00 0.50
N ASP A 65 -20.68 -21.05 0.78
CA ASP A 65 -19.33 -21.30 1.30
C ASP A 65 -19.07 -20.46 2.56
N PRO A 66 -19.40 -20.99 3.75
CA PRO A 66 -19.22 -20.28 5.02
C PRO A 66 -17.76 -19.94 5.34
N ASP A 67 -16.80 -20.73 4.84
CA ASP A 67 -15.36 -20.61 5.11
C ASP A 67 -14.67 -19.57 4.21
N LEU A 68 -15.42 -18.89 3.34
CA LEU A 68 -14.91 -17.84 2.49
C LEU A 68 -14.17 -16.77 3.34
N PRO A 69 -13.01 -16.24 2.93
CA PRO A 69 -12.33 -15.18 3.67
C PRO A 69 -13.12 -13.86 3.71
N GLU A 70 -13.01 -13.11 4.80
CA GLU A 70 -13.47 -11.72 4.86
C GLU A 70 -12.38 -10.79 4.29
N HIS A 71 -12.75 -9.94 3.32
CA HIS A 71 -11.87 -8.90 2.80
C HIS A 71 -12.51 -7.54 3.04
N ARG A 72 -11.73 -6.63 3.64
CA ARG A 72 -12.11 -5.23 3.77
C ARG A 72 -11.82 -4.53 2.45
N LEU A 73 -12.83 -4.33 1.61
CA LEU A 73 -12.66 -3.70 0.30
C LEU A 73 -12.58 -2.18 0.42
N SER A 74 -11.54 -1.60 -0.16
CA SER A 74 -11.30 -0.15 -0.29
C SER A 74 -10.97 0.22 -1.74
N VAL A 75 -11.26 1.47 -2.11
CA VAL A 75 -10.92 2.06 -3.41
C VAL A 75 -9.53 2.67 -3.35
N TYR A 76 -8.79 2.53 -4.44
CA TYR A 76 -7.46 3.08 -4.64
C TYR A 76 -7.35 3.71 -6.02
N GLU A 77 -6.55 4.75 -6.13
CA GLU A 77 -6.17 5.36 -7.40
C GLU A 77 -4.94 4.66 -7.97
N CYS A 78 -4.96 4.36 -9.27
CA CYS A 78 -3.82 3.87 -10.04
C CYS A 78 -2.91 5.05 -10.32
N THR A 79 -1.96 5.30 -9.42
CA THR A 79 -0.88 6.25 -9.67
C THR A 79 0.13 5.59 -10.60
N ASP A 80 0.10 5.95 -11.88
CA ASP A 80 1.09 5.47 -12.88
C ASP A 80 2.48 6.12 -12.70
N ASP A 81 2.59 7.13 -11.85
CA ASP A 81 3.87 7.75 -11.51
C ASP A 81 4.56 6.96 -10.39
N PRO A 82 5.64 6.22 -10.69
CA PRO A 82 6.42 5.59 -9.64
C PRO A 82 7.02 6.67 -8.73
N PRO A 83 7.10 6.43 -7.42
CA PRO A 83 7.60 7.38 -6.46
C PRO A 83 9.03 7.74 -6.85
N THR A 84 9.27 9.03 -6.98
CA THR A 84 10.59 9.52 -7.34
C THR A 84 11.51 9.32 -6.14
N MET A 85 12.49 8.44 -6.31
CA MET A 85 13.53 8.21 -5.31
C MET A 85 14.75 9.07 -5.64
N VAL A 86 15.05 10.03 -4.77
CA VAL A 86 16.29 10.81 -4.83
C VAL A 86 17.24 10.30 -3.76
N SER A 87 18.44 9.87 -4.16
CA SER A 87 19.50 9.52 -3.21
C SER A 87 20.63 10.53 -3.27
N THR A 88 20.88 11.18 -2.14
CA THR A 88 22.06 12.01 -1.96
C THR A 88 23.13 11.22 -1.19
N ARG A 89 24.37 11.31 -1.66
CA ARG A 89 25.54 10.80 -0.93
C ARG A 89 26.38 11.99 -0.54
N GLU A 90 26.53 12.20 0.76
CA GLU A 90 27.43 13.22 1.29
C GLU A 90 28.67 12.56 1.89
N ARG A 91 29.81 13.23 1.77
CA ARG A 91 30.99 12.86 2.54
C ARG A 91 30.79 13.35 3.96
N ALA A 92 30.67 12.41 4.89
CA ALA A 92 30.71 12.74 6.30
C ALA A 92 32.15 13.05 6.71
N ALA A 93 32.33 13.90 7.71
CA ALA A 93 33.66 14.23 8.22
C ALA A 93 34.36 12.97 8.77
N GLY A 94 35.59 12.76 8.33
CA GLY A 94 36.47 11.71 8.84
C GLY A 94 36.51 10.41 8.04
N THR A 95 37.43 9.55 8.47
CA THR A 95 37.77 8.30 7.79
C THR A 95 37.46 7.13 8.71
N ARG A 96 36.97 6.04 8.14
CA ARG A 96 36.79 4.75 8.82
C ARG A 96 38.16 4.18 9.17
N GLU A 97 38.20 3.24 10.12
CA GLU A 97 39.43 2.60 10.58
C GLU A 97 40.20 1.87 9.44
N ASN A 98 39.47 1.44 8.40
CA ASN A 98 40.02 0.83 7.19
C ASN A 98 40.47 1.83 6.11
N GLY A 99 40.54 3.13 6.41
CA GLY A 99 41.02 4.16 5.48
C GLY A 99 39.99 4.67 4.46
N LEU A 100 38.76 4.15 4.46
CA LEU A 100 37.70 4.64 3.57
C LEU A 100 36.98 5.87 4.16
N PRO A 101 36.61 6.88 3.36
CA PRO A 101 35.85 8.01 3.85
C PRO A 101 34.50 7.56 4.42
N ARG A 102 34.07 8.19 5.52
CA ARG A 102 32.70 8.06 5.99
C ARG A 102 31.78 8.74 4.96
N THR A 103 30.73 8.05 4.55
CA THR A 103 29.74 8.61 3.64
C THR A 103 28.37 8.44 4.27
N SER A 104 27.64 9.53 4.44
CA SER A 104 26.21 9.45 4.70
C SER A 104 25.50 9.28 3.37
N ARG A 105 24.45 8.46 3.37
CA ARG A 105 23.55 8.33 2.23
C ARG A 105 22.16 8.61 2.76
N SER A 106 21.52 9.63 2.21
CA SER A 106 20.12 9.93 2.47
C SER A 106 19.33 9.52 1.24
N VAL A 107 18.17 8.92 1.46
CA VAL A 107 17.22 8.55 0.41
C VAL A 107 15.92 9.24 0.75
N THR A 108 15.48 10.12 -0.13
CA THR A 108 14.16 10.76 -0.04
C THR A 108 13.28 10.12 -1.09
N LEU A 109 12.18 9.52 -0.63
CA LEU A 109 11.09 9.08 -1.49
C LEU A 109 10.06 10.20 -1.55
N SER A 110 9.61 10.57 -2.73
CA SER A 110 8.54 11.55 -2.92
C SER A 110 7.58 11.03 -3.98
N GLY A 111 6.32 10.93 -3.61
CA GLY A 111 5.21 10.46 -4.43
C GLY A 111 3.94 10.44 -3.58
N ASP A 112 2.79 10.55 -4.23
CA ASP A 112 1.47 10.51 -3.59
C ASP A 112 0.96 9.06 -3.42
N CYS A 113 1.80 8.07 -3.70
CA CYS A 113 1.48 6.65 -3.70
C CYS A 113 1.30 6.11 -2.28
N GLU A 114 0.06 5.75 -1.91
CA GLU A 114 -0.28 5.32 -0.55
C GLU A 114 0.17 3.89 -0.18
N SER A 115 0.61 3.08 -1.16
CA SER A 115 0.72 1.62 -0.99
C SER A 115 2.04 0.97 -1.43
N GLU A 116 3.08 1.73 -1.79
CA GLU A 116 4.36 1.13 -2.20
C GLU A 116 5.31 0.81 -1.03
N TRP A 117 5.74 -0.45 -0.97
CA TRP A 117 6.68 -0.94 0.03
C TRP A 117 8.13 -0.70 -0.40
N LEU A 118 8.84 0.20 0.29
CA LEU A 118 10.29 0.36 0.10
C LEU A 118 11.06 -0.71 0.87
N ARG A 119 11.67 -1.66 0.16
CA ARG A 119 12.60 -2.62 0.75
C ARG A 119 14.00 -1.99 0.86
N MET A 120 14.48 -1.82 2.09
CA MET A 120 15.87 -1.42 2.35
C MET A 120 16.66 -2.57 3.00
N ASP A 121 17.75 -2.99 2.37
CA ASP A 121 18.74 -3.87 3.00
C ASP A 121 19.67 -3.05 3.91
N ASN A 122 19.80 -3.45 5.18
CA ASN A 122 20.58 -2.75 6.23
C ASN A 122 20.09 -1.31 6.55
N ALA A 123 18.78 -1.05 6.53
CA ALA A 123 18.26 0.21 7.06
C ALA A 123 18.38 0.26 8.60
N PRO A 124 18.98 1.31 9.17
CA PRO A 124 18.83 1.57 10.59
C PRO A 124 17.35 1.91 10.89
N LEU A 125 16.79 1.32 11.96
CA LEU A 125 15.49 1.72 12.50
C LEU A 125 15.61 3.16 13.02
N VAL A 126 14.96 4.11 12.33
CA VAL A 126 14.92 5.51 12.76
C VAL A 126 13.54 5.80 13.35
N HIS A 127 13.50 6.10 14.64
CA HIS A 127 12.30 6.63 15.28
C HIS A 127 12.23 8.14 15.05
N VAL A 128 11.21 8.55 14.31
CA VAL A 128 10.85 9.94 14.08
C VAL A 128 9.79 10.40 15.06
N ARG A 129 9.90 11.64 15.51
CA ARG A 129 8.85 12.37 16.22
C ARG A 129 7.66 12.60 15.30
N ARG A 130 6.53 13.01 15.87
CA ARG A 130 5.29 13.27 15.12
C ARG A 130 5.44 14.38 14.06
N ASP A 131 6.41 15.25 14.23
CA ASP A 131 6.79 16.32 13.29
C ASP A 131 7.78 15.86 12.20
N GLY A 132 8.18 14.58 12.21
CA GLY A 132 9.13 14.02 11.25
C GLY A 132 10.60 14.26 11.61
N GLU A 133 10.90 14.91 12.75
CA GLU A 133 12.28 15.08 13.18
C GLU A 133 12.82 13.80 13.86
N PRO A 134 14.08 13.40 13.60
CA PRO A 134 14.68 12.26 14.28
C PRO A 134 14.74 12.51 15.79
N LEU A 135 14.52 11.46 16.58
CA LEU A 135 14.76 11.53 18.02
C LEU A 135 16.24 11.83 18.30
N PRO A 136 16.56 12.67 19.30
CA PRO A 136 17.95 12.88 19.73
C PRO A 136 18.53 11.59 20.29
N ASP A 137 19.83 11.38 20.10
CA ASP A 137 20.55 10.14 20.43
C ASP A 137 20.27 9.67 21.88
N ASP A 138 20.30 10.57 22.87
CA ASP A 138 20.01 10.24 24.28
C ASP A 138 18.59 9.66 24.50
N ALA A 139 17.60 10.09 23.71
CA ALA A 139 16.24 9.58 23.80
C ALA A 139 16.11 8.19 23.17
N VAL A 140 16.87 7.93 22.11
CA VAL A 140 16.95 6.61 21.46
C VAL A 140 17.62 5.61 22.42
N GLU A 141 18.73 5.98 23.05
CA GLU A 141 19.45 5.14 24.03
C GLU A 141 18.55 4.72 25.20
N ARG A 142 17.88 5.68 25.86
CA ARG A 142 16.99 5.39 27.01
C ARG A 142 15.84 4.45 26.66
N GLN A 143 15.37 4.52 25.41
CA GLN A 143 14.26 3.69 24.95
C GLN A 143 14.72 2.28 24.60
N LEU A 144 15.90 2.13 23.99
CA LEU A 144 16.51 0.82 23.75
C LEU A 144 16.76 0.08 25.06
N ASP A 145 17.27 0.77 26.08
CA ASP A 145 17.46 0.21 27.42
C ASP A 145 16.14 -0.16 28.12
N SER A 146 15.02 0.48 27.77
CA SER A 146 13.70 0.17 28.34
C SER A 146 12.99 -1.01 27.67
N LYS A 147 13.57 -1.56 26.59
CA LYS A 147 12.98 -2.65 25.79
C LYS A 147 13.80 -3.95 25.85
N LEU A 148 14.91 -3.93 26.57
CA LEU A 148 15.74 -5.08 26.96
C LEU A 148 15.39 -5.53 28.38
#